data_AF-A0A7V8Y719-F1
#
_entry.id   AF-A0A7V8Y719-F1
#
_cell.length_a   1.000
_cell.length_b   1.000
_cell.length_c   1.000
_cell.angle_alpha   90.00
_cell.angle_beta   90.00
_cell.angle_gamma   90.00
#
_symmetry.space_group_name_H-M   'P 1'
#
loop_
_entity.id
_entity.type
_entity.pdbx_description
1 polymer ?
#
loop_
_entity_poly.entity_id
_entity_poly.type
_entity_poly.pdbx_seq_one_letter_code
_entity_poly.pdbx_strand_id
1 'polypeptide(L)' 'AVGALNWGLVGLFNFDLVAALLGHRSKLSRLTYTAVGASAVYLVSQAIND' A
#
# COMPACT_ATOMS: atom_id res chain seq x y z
N ALA A 1 1.41 2.26 8.13
CA ALA A 1 0.20 1.57 8.63
C ALA A 1 -0.68 1.04 7.50
N VAL A 2 -1.26 1.90 6.63
CA VAL A 2 -2.23 1.49 5.58
C VAL A 2 -1.71 0.38 4.66
N GLY A 3 -0.47 0.48 4.16
CA GLY A 3 0.13 -0.56 3.33
C GLY A 3 0.24 -1.91 4.03
N ALA A 4 0.76 -1.93 5.25
CA ALA A 4 0.90 -3.17 6.03
C ALA A 4 -0.46 -3.83 6.32
N LEU A 5 -1.51 -3.04 6.55
CA LEU A 5 -2.87 -3.55 6.71
C LEU A 5 -3.37 -4.21 5.41
N ASN A 6 -3.25 -3.54 4.26
CA ASN A 6 -3.68 -4.10 2.97
C ASN A 6 -2.92 -5.39 2.65
N TRP A 7 -1.59 -5.38 2.78
CA TRP A 7 -0.76 -6.55 2.50
C TRP A 7 -1.01 -7.70 3.49
N GLY A 8 -1.31 -7.40 4.76
CA GLY A 8 -1.72 -8.41 5.74
C GLY A 8 -3.03 -9.09 5.38
N LEU A 9 -4.03 -8.33 4.93
CA LEU A 9 -5.32 -8.86 4.45
C LEU A 9 -5.13 -9.72 3.18
N VAL A 10 -4.28 -9.28 2.26
CA VAL A 10 -3.95 -10.06 1.05
C VAL A 10 -3.23 -11.37 1.42
N GLY A 11 -2.31 -11.34 2.37
CA GLY A 11 -1.56 -12.54 2.80
C GLY A 11 -2.41 -13.56 3.56
N LEU A 12 -3.31 -13.10 4.44
CA LEU A 12 -4.11 -13.98 5.31
C LEU A 12 -5.41 -14.45 4.67
N PHE A 13 -6.07 -13.59 3.90
CA PHE A 13 -7.43 -13.81 3.41
C PHE A 13 -7.55 -13.67 1.89
N ASN A 14 -6.45 -13.43 1.18
CA ASN A 14 -6.46 -13.09 -0.25
C ASN A 14 -7.35 -11.88 -0.58
N PHE A 15 -7.54 -10.99 0.39
CA PHE A 15 -8.44 -9.84 0.28
C PHE A 15 -7.66 -8.54 0.08
N ASP A 16 -7.86 -7.91 -1.08
CA ASP A 16 -7.27 -6.60 -1.40
C ASP A 16 -8.25 -5.48 -1.05
N LEU A 17 -8.04 -4.85 0.11
CA LEU A 17 -8.87 -3.75 0.61
C LEU A 17 -8.83 -2.53 -0.32
N VAL A 18 -7.66 -2.19 -0.85
CA VAL A 18 -7.50 -1.06 -1.76
C VAL A 18 -8.30 -1.30 -3.04
N ALA A 19 -8.21 -2.50 -3.62
CA ALA A 19 -9.00 -2.87 -4.79
C ALA A 19 -10.50 -2.98 -4.48
N ALA A 20 -10.88 -3.44 -3.29
CA ALA A 20 -12.28 -3.54 -2.86
C ALA A 20 -12.95 -2.17 -2.72
N LEU A 21 -12.22 -1.15 -2.24
CA LEU A 21 -12.74 0.20 -2.06
C LEU A 21 -12.65 1.08 -3.31
N LEU A 22 -11.55 0.98 -4.06
CA LEU A 22 -11.25 1.90 -5.18
C LEU A 22 -11.44 1.25 -6.56
N GLY A 23 -11.76 -0.04 -6.59
CA GLY A 23 -12.01 -0.83 -7.78
C GLY A 23 -10.79 -1.59 -8.28
N HIS A 24 -11.02 -2.79 -8.82
CA HIS A 24 -9.97 -3.61 -9.42
C HIS A 24 -9.47 -2.97 -10.73
N ARG A 25 -8.15 -2.80 -10.87
CA ARG A 25 -7.47 -2.08 -11.99
C ARG A 25 -7.88 -0.62 -12.19
N SER A 26 -8.42 0.05 -11.17
CA SER A 26 -8.70 1.48 -11.24
C SER A 26 -7.41 2.32 -11.22
N LYS A 27 -7.44 3.48 -11.90
CA LYS A 27 -6.36 4.48 -11.84
C LYS A 27 -6.13 4.96 -10.41
N LEU A 28 -7.18 5.02 -9.60
CA LEU A 28 -7.12 5.41 -8.19
C LEU A 28 -6.39 4.37 -7.36
N SER A 29 -6.73 3.09 -7.49
CA SER A 29 -6.04 1.99 -6.78
C SER A 29 -4.54 2.01 -7.08
N ARG A 30 -4.17 2.20 -8.36
CA ARG A 30 -2.77 2.32 -8.77
C ARG A 30 -2.08 3.52 -8.11
N LEU A 31 -2.73 4.67 -8.07
CA LEU A 31 -2.20 5.86 -7.39
C LEU A 31 -1.99 5.60 -5.90
N THR A 32 -2.94 4.94 -5.24
CA THR A 32 -2.84 4.58 -3.82
C THR A 32 -1.66 3.64 -3.57
N TYR A 33 -1.48 2.60 -4.38
CA TYR A 33 -0.31 1.70 -4.23
C TYR A 33 1.01 2.44 -4.44
N THR A 34 1.09 3.32 -5.44
CA THR A 34 2.28 4.13 -5.69
C THR A 34 2.57 5.09 -4.53
N ALA A 35 1.56 5.77 -3.99
CA ALA A 35 1.72 6.68 -2.87
C ALA A 35 2.19 5.94 -1.60
N VAL A 36 1.57 4.81 -1.27
CA VAL A 36 1.97 3.96 -0.14
C VAL A 36 3.41 3.45 -0.31
N GLY A 37 3.77 3.00 -1.51
CA GLY A 37 5.14 2.57 -1.82
C GLY A 37 6.16 3.70 -1.68
N ALA A 38 5.86 4.89 -2.19
CA ALA A 38 6.72 6.06 -2.07
C ALA A 38 6.92 6.48 -0.61
N SER A 39 5.86 6.46 0.21
CA SER A 39 5.97 6.73 1.65
C SER A 39 6.86 5.70 2.36
N ALA A 40 6.80 4.43 1.98
CA ALA A 40 7.67 3.40 2.56
C ALA A 40 9.14 3.66 2.24
N VAL A 41 9.45 4.01 0.98
CA VAL A 41 10.82 4.38 0.56
C VAL A 41 11.31 5.61 1.33
N TYR A 42 10.46 6.63 1.50
CA TYR A 42 10.82 7.84 2.26
C TYR A 42 11.13 7.53 3.73
N LEU A 43 10.34 6.68 4.38
CA LEU A 43 10.58 6.27 5.77
C LEU A 43 11.88 5.47 5.90
N VAL A 44 12.14 4.54 4.98
CA VAL A 44 13.40 3.78 4.94
C VAL A 44 14.58 4.73 4.70
N SER A 45 14.44 5.69 3.79
CA SER A 45 15.44 6.71 3.56
C SER A 45 15.73 7.48 4.84
N GLN A 46 14.73 8.01 5.54
CA GLN A 46 14.96 8.71 6.81
C GLN A 46 15.65 7.82 7.84
N ALA A 47 15.16 6.60 8.05
CA ALA A 47 15.72 5.68 9.03
C ALA A 47 17.19 5.28 8.78
N ILE A 48 17.69 5.44 7.55
CA ILE A 48 19.10 5.19 7.19
C ILE A 48 19.95 6.47 7.33
N ASN A 49 19.35 7.66 7.25
CA ASN A 49 20.05 8.94 7.39
C ASN A 49 20.18 9.41 8.85
N ASP A 50 19.49 8.72 9.77
CA ASP A 50 19.64 8.86 11.22
C ASP A 50 20.79 7.97 11.76
#